data_AF-A0ABD7U6N1-F1
#
_entry.id   AF-A0ABD7U6N1-F1
#
_cell.length_a   1.000
_cell.length_b   1.000
_cell.length_c   1.000
_cell.angle_alpha   90.00
_cell.angle_beta   90.00
_cell.angle_gamma   90.00
#
_symmetry.space_group_name_H-M   'P 1'
#
loop_
_entity.id
_entity.type
_entity.pdbx_description
1 polymer ?
#
loop_
_entity_poly.entity_id
_entity_poly.type
_entity_poly.pdbx_seq_one_letter_code
_entity_poly.pdbx_strand_id
1 'polypeptide(L)'
;VITRYHSNIAILHCVSQYPTHPNNLNLRTITYLKKHYNKFEIGFSDHTIGISAATAAVAMGAEIIEKHVTIDRHMKGTDQLGSLGPDGVNRMIRDIRIAECWLGTEDLYIEKGVEKSKIKLERSIATRKYIPAGSIIQESDIHLLSPGDGYKWIDKKNVIGHFAKQDISANEIIYPDFIE
;
A
#
# COMPACT_ATOMS: atom_id res chain seq x y z
N VAL A 1 -18.39 -28.97 -18.70
CA VAL A 1 -18.41 -30.45 -18.60
C VAL A 1 -18.21 -30.90 -17.16
N ILE A 2 -17.10 -30.51 -16.49
CA ILE A 2 -16.86 -30.83 -15.07
C ILE A 2 -17.98 -30.29 -14.16
N THR A 3 -18.42 -29.05 -14.42
CA THR A 3 -19.52 -28.38 -13.68
C THR A 3 -20.89 -29.06 -13.80
N ARG A 4 -21.04 -30.09 -14.66
CA ARG A 4 -22.29 -30.88 -14.72
C ARG A 4 -22.40 -31.86 -13.56
N TYR A 5 -21.28 -32.27 -12.98
CA TYR A 5 -21.20 -33.31 -11.96
C TYR A 5 -20.55 -32.84 -10.66
N HIS A 6 -19.83 -31.72 -10.68
CA HIS A 6 -19.13 -31.17 -9.51
C HIS A 6 -19.38 -29.67 -9.37
N SER A 7 -19.63 -29.22 -8.15
CA SER A 7 -19.84 -27.81 -7.79
C SER A 7 -18.61 -27.16 -7.15
N ASN A 8 -17.77 -27.94 -6.46
CA ASN A 8 -16.64 -27.44 -5.69
C ASN A 8 -15.37 -27.54 -6.53
N ILE A 9 -15.11 -26.50 -7.33
CA ILE A 9 -14.00 -26.46 -8.27
C ILE A 9 -13.19 -25.19 -8.00
N ALA A 10 -11.88 -25.36 -7.88
CA ALA A 10 -10.92 -24.27 -7.90
C ALA A 10 -10.10 -24.31 -9.21
N ILE A 11 -9.59 -23.16 -9.64
CA ILE A 11 -8.71 -23.03 -10.80
C ILE A 11 -7.39 -22.44 -10.33
N LEU A 12 -6.31 -23.22 -10.44
CA LEU A 12 -4.98 -22.76 -10.06
C LEU A 12 -4.21 -22.34 -11.31
N HIS A 13 -3.70 -21.11 -11.33
CA HIS A 13 -2.65 -20.71 -12.27
C HIS A 13 -1.40 -21.55 -12.01
N CYS A 14 -0.75 -22.02 -13.06
CA CYS A 14 0.42 -22.89 -12.93
C CYS A 14 1.30 -22.78 -14.19
N VAL A 15 2.61 -22.92 -14.01
CA VAL A 15 3.56 -23.12 -15.10
C VAL A 15 4.23 -24.48 -14.89
N SER A 16 4.07 -25.40 -15.84
CA SER A 16 4.65 -26.74 -15.80
C SER A 16 6.13 -26.73 -16.18
N GLN A 17 6.93 -25.99 -15.42
CA GLN A 17 8.39 -25.91 -15.55
C GLN A 17 9.01 -26.07 -14.15
N TYR A 18 9.95 -27.00 -13.99
CA TYR A 18 10.45 -27.44 -12.69
C TYR A 18 11.98 -27.28 -12.62
N PRO A 19 12.52 -26.19 -12.05
CA PRO A 19 11.82 -25.03 -11.50
C PRO A 19 11.37 -24.03 -12.58
N THR A 20 10.31 -23.28 -12.29
CA THR A 20 9.82 -22.23 -13.19
C THR A 20 10.76 -21.04 -13.17
N HIS A 21 11.24 -20.65 -14.35
CA HIS A 21 12.08 -19.46 -14.50
C HIS A 21 11.25 -18.20 -14.19
N PRO A 22 11.77 -17.19 -13.46
CA PRO A 22 11.00 -16.02 -13.06
C PRO A 22 10.29 -15.29 -14.22
N ASN A 23 10.94 -15.19 -15.39
CA ASN A 23 10.38 -14.53 -16.57
C ASN A 23 9.20 -15.29 -17.21
N ASN A 24 8.98 -16.56 -16.85
CA ASN A 24 7.92 -17.39 -17.42
C ASN A 24 6.66 -17.42 -16.55
N LEU A 25 6.71 -16.89 -15.33
CA LEU A 25 5.70 -17.15 -14.31
C LEU A 25 4.33 -16.53 -14.61
N ASN A 26 4.31 -15.31 -15.16
CA ASN A 26 3.10 -14.56 -15.55
C ASN A 26 1.95 -14.57 -14.52
N LEU A 27 2.20 -14.10 -13.29
CA LEU A 27 1.19 -14.07 -12.21
C LEU A 27 -0.04 -13.18 -12.52
N ARG A 28 0.03 -12.28 -13.51
CA ARG A 28 -1.15 -11.52 -14.02
C ARG A 28 -2.28 -12.41 -14.53
N THR A 29 -1.99 -13.69 -14.82
CA THR A 29 -3.01 -14.70 -15.10
C THR A 29 -4.00 -14.86 -13.96
N ILE A 30 -3.58 -14.72 -12.69
CA ILE A 30 -4.47 -14.81 -11.52
C ILE A 30 -5.55 -13.73 -11.61
N THR A 31 -5.19 -12.47 -11.83
CA THR A 31 -6.15 -11.38 -11.99
C THR A 31 -7.09 -11.60 -13.17
N TYR A 32 -6.57 -12.09 -14.30
CA TYR A 32 -7.40 -12.47 -15.46
C TYR A 32 -8.40 -13.56 -15.07
N LEU A 33 -7.95 -14.62 -14.39
CA LEU A 33 -8.80 -15.71 -13.95
C LEU A 33 -9.88 -15.21 -12.97
N LYS A 34 -9.54 -14.35 -12.00
CA LYS A 34 -10.54 -13.74 -11.12
C LYS A 34 -11.58 -12.95 -11.89
N LYS A 35 -11.18 -12.19 -12.91
CA LYS A 35 -12.12 -11.39 -13.71
C LYS A 35 -13.07 -12.26 -14.55
N HIS A 36 -12.56 -13.31 -15.17
CA HIS A 36 -13.31 -14.09 -16.17
C HIS A 36 -13.95 -15.36 -15.61
N TYR A 37 -13.49 -15.83 -14.45
CA TYR A 37 -13.91 -17.07 -13.81
C TYR A 37 -14.23 -16.87 -12.32
N ASN A 38 -14.70 -15.68 -11.93
CA ASN A 38 -15.03 -15.28 -10.54
C ASN A 38 -15.95 -16.21 -9.75
N LYS A 39 -16.68 -17.10 -10.42
CA LYS A 39 -17.53 -18.13 -9.79
C LYS A 39 -16.74 -19.28 -9.17
N PHE A 40 -15.44 -19.38 -9.44
CA PHE A 40 -14.55 -20.40 -8.89
C PHE A 40 -13.49 -19.73 -8.02
N GLU A 41 -13.04 -20.45 -7.00
CA GLU A 41 -11.86 -20.06 -6.24
C GLU A 41 -10.64 -20.09 -7.17
N ILE A 42 -9.88 -19.01 -7.18
CA ILE A 42 -8.70 -18.88 -8.03
C ILE A 42 -7.47 -19.00 -7.16
N GLY A 43 -6.58 -19.93 -7.49
CA GLY A 43 -5.34 -20.18 -6.76
C GLY A 43 -4.09 -20.12 -7.64
N PHE A 44 -2.98 -20.56 -7.07
CA PHE A 44 -1.68 -20.63 -7.70
C PHE A 44 -0.92 -21.88 -7.25
N SER A 45 -0.49 -22.70 -8.22
CA SER A 45 0.42 -23.83 -8.01
C SER A 45 1.82 -23.44 -8.46
N ASP A 46 2.74 -23.38 -7.49
CA ASP A 46 4.03 -22.72 -7.59
C ASP A 46 5.18 -23.70 -7.76
N HIS A 47 5.89 -23.60 -8.89
CA HIS A 47 7.11 -24.37 -9.18
C HIS A 47 8.37 -23.50 -9.22
N THR A 48 8.32 -22.26 -8.74
CA THR A 48 9.49 -21.38 -8.62
C THR A 48 10.41 -21.80 -7.47
N ILE A 49 11.68 -21.37 -7.51
CA ILE A 49 12.56 -21.48 -6.35
C ILE A 49 12.23 -20.38 -5.33
N GLY A 50 12.08 -20.75 -4.07
CA GLY A 50 11.83 -19.82 -2.96
C GLY A 50 10.34 -19.60 -2.69
N ILE A 51 10.02 -18.50 -2.00
CA ILE A 51 8.70 -18.25 -1.39
C ILE A 51 8.01 -16.98 -1.91
N SER A 52 8.73 -16.09 -2.60
CA SER A 52 8.23 -14.77 -2.98
C SER A 52 7.07 -14.82 -3.97
N ALA A 53 7.10 -15.79 -4.89
CA ALA A 53 6.04 -15.98 -5.88
C ALA A 53 4.68 -16.29 -5.22
N ALA A 54 4.67 -17.13 -4.19
CA ALA A 54 3.47 -17.46 -3.43
C ALA A 54 2.86 -16.22 -2.74
N THR A 55 3.68 -15.42 -2.06
CA THR A 55 3.22 -14.18 -1.42
C THR A 55 2.71 -13.17 -2.44
N ALA A 56 3.40 -13.02 -3.58
CA ALA A 56 2.96 -12.16 -4.67
C ALA A 56 1.63 -12.65 -5.27
N ALA A 57 1.43 -13.95 -5.42
CA ALA A 57 0.19 -14.52 -5.93
C ALA A 57 -1.00 -14.22 -5.02
N VAL A 58 -0.83 -14.31 -3.69
CA VAL A 58 -1.85 -13.89 -2.71
C VAL A 58 -2.17 -12.41 -2.86
N ALA A 59 -1.15 -11.56 -3.03
CA ALA A 59 -1.37 -10.13 -3.29
C ALA A 59 -2.11 -9.85 -4.61
N MET A 60 -2.05 -10.78 -5.57
CA MET A 60 -2.82 -10.72 -6.82
C MET A 60 -4.21 -11.35 -6.71
N GLY A 61 -4.58 -11.80 -5.51
CA GLY A 61 -5.90 -12.34 -5.17
C GLY A 61 -6.02 -13.85 -5.24
N ALA A 62 -4.91 -14.61 -5.32
CA ALA A 62 -4.96 -16.06 -5.19
C ALA A 62 -5.43 -16.47 -3.78
N GLU A 63 -6.37 -17.40 -3.73
CA GLU A 63 -7.02 -17.88 -2.50
C GLU A 63 -6.46 -19.24 -2.05
N ILE A 64 -5.76 -19.94 -2.95
CA ILE A 64 -5.13 -21.23 -2.72
C ILE A 64 -3.68 -21.14 -3.20
N ILE A 65 -2.75 -21.59 -2.37
CA ILE A 65 -1.33 -21.73 -2.72
C ILE A 65 -0.94 -23.19 -2.60
N GLU A 66 -0.38 -23.74 -3.67
CA GLU A 66 0.21 -25.07 -3.71
C GLU A 66 1.71 -24.97 -3.95
N LYS A 67 2.50 -25.75 -3.21
CA LYS A 67 3.97 -25.73 -3.27
C LYS A 67 4.51 -27.12 -2.94
N HIS A 68 5.54 -27.55 -3.67
CA HIS A 68 6.27 -28.75 -3.32
C HIS A 68 7.04 -28.57 -2.00
N VAL A 69 6.98 -29.58 -1.14
CA VAL A 69 7.67 -29.62 0.14
C VAL A 69 8.55 -30.86 0.23
N THR A 70 9.63 -30.78 0.99
CA THR A 70 10.53 -31.90 1.25
C THR A 70 11.08 -31.84 2.67
N ILE A 71 11.44 -33.01 3.21
CA ILE A 71 12.21 -33.09 4.46
C ILE A 71 13.69 -32.81 4.23
N ASP A 72 14.21 -33.10 3.03
CA ASP A 72 15.59 -32.85 2.63
C ASP A 72 15.71 -32.71 1.10
N ARG A 73 16.26 -31.57 0.66
CA ARG A 73 16.44 -31.24 -0.77
C ARG A 73 17.54 -32.06 -1.45
N HIS A 74 18.35 -32.79 -0.68
CA HIS A 74 19.38 -33.70 -1.19
C HIS A 74 18.85 -35.12 -1.45
N MET A 75 17.60 -35.40 -1.11
CA MET A 75 16.98 -36.70 -1.40
C MET A 75 16.89 -36.96 -2.91
N LYS A 76 16.67 -38.23 -3.28
CA LYS A 76 16.44 -38.61 -4.68
C LYS A 76 15.10 -38.04 -5.17
N GLY A 77 15.09 -37.57 -6.40
CA GLY A 77 13.89 -37.04 -7.09
C GLY A 77 14.17 -35.71 -7.76
N THR A 78 13.55 -35.48 -8.92
CA THR A 78 13.75 -34.26 -9.73
C THR A 78 13.20 -33.01 -9.05
N ASP A 79 12.17 -33.16 -8.24
CA ASP A 79 11.45 -32.03 -7.64
C ASP A 79 12.13 -31.52 -6.36
N GLN A 80 13.02 -32.33 -5.77
CA GLN A 80 13.64 -32.05 -4.47
C GLN A 80 14.40 -30.72 -4.44
N LEU A 81 15.08 -30.39 -5.54
CA LEU A 81 15.81 -29.13 -5.67
C LEU A 81 14.87 -27.91 -5.73
N GLY A 82 13.66 -28.06 -6.25
CA GLY A 82 12.64 -27.00 -6.32
C GLY A 82 11.77 -26.89 -5.07
N SER A 83 11.66 -27.95 -4.27
CA SER A 83 10.84 -28.01 -3.07
C SER A 83 11.32 -27.12 -1.92
N LEU A 84 10.39 -26.72 -1.05
CA LEU A 84 10.70 -26.07 0.22
C LEU A 84 10.99 -27.11 1.31
N GLY A 85 12.06 -26.89 2.06
CA GLY A 85 12.27 -27.55 3.36
C GLY A 85 11.32 -26.99 4.44
N PRO A 86 11.26 -27.58 5.64
CA PRO A 86 10.34 -27.16 6.70
C PRO A 86 10.45 -25.66 7.07
N ASP A 87 11.67 -25.12 7.15
CA ASP A 87 11.90 -23.69 7.39
C ASP A 87 11.35 -22.81 6.25
N GLY A 88 11.52 -23.24 5.00
CA GLY A 88 10.96 -22.54 3.84
C GLY A 88 9.44 -22.51 3.86
N VAL A 89 8.79 -23.63 4.23
CA VAL A 89 7.33 -23.70 4.38
C VAL A 89 6.84 -22.74 5.46
N ASN A 90 7.48 -22.74 6.64
CA ASN A 90 7.10 -21.86 7.74
C ASN A 90 7.26 -20.38 7.37
N ARG A 91 8.34 -20.02 6.66
CA ARG A 91 8.54 -18.65 6.16
C ARG A 91 7.50 -18.25 5.13
N MET A 92 7.18 -19.14 4.19
CA MET A 92 6.14 -18.90 3.19
C MET A 92 4.78 -18.64 3.85
N ILE A 93 4.38 -19.49 4.79
CA ILE A 93 3.12 -19.34 5.54
C ILE A 93 3.11 -18.02 6.31
N ARG A 94 4.20 -17.72 7.05
CA ARG A 94 4.34 -16.46 7.78
C ARG A 94 4.15 -15.26 6.85
N ASP A 95 4.85 -15.23 5.72
CA ASP A 95 4.83 -14.10 4.79
C ASP A 95 3.47 -13.95 4.11
N ILE A 96 2.80 -15.07 3.78
CA ILE A 96 1.42 -15.06 3.28
C ILE A 96 0.47 -14.44 4.31
N ARG A 97 0.52 -14.91 5.57
CA ARG A 97 -0.38 -14.44 6.65
C ARG A 97 -0.17 -12.97 6.97
N ILE A 98 1.09 -12.51 6.90
CA ILE A 98 1.42 -11.10 7.05
C ILE A 98 0.90 -10.29 5.86
N ALA A 99 1.08 -10.77 4.63
CA ALA A 99 0.62 -10.09 3.43
C ALA A 99 -0.91 -9.92 3.42
N GLU A 100 -1.67 -10.92 3.85
CA GLU A 100 -3.13 -10.81 4.00
C GLU A 100 -3.55 -9.65 4.90
N CYS A 101 -2.81 -9.42 6.00
CA CYS A 101 -3.04 -8.25 6.87
C CYS A 101 -2.70 -6.93 6.15
N TRP A 102 -1.73 -6.92 5.25
CA TRP A 102 -1.28 -5.73 4.52
C TRP A 102 -2.20 -5.31 3.38
N LEU A 103 -2.91 -6.24 2.74
CA LEU A 103 -3.71 -5.94 1.54
C LEU A 103 -4.83 -4.94 1.80
N GLY A 104 -5.37 -4.92 3.02
CA GLY A 104 -6.31 -3.88 3.45
C GLY A 104 -7.58 -3.84 2.58
N THR A 105 -7.94 -2.64 2.14
CA THR A 105 -9.16 -2.36 1.36
C THR A 105 -8.81 -1.75 0.01
N GLU A 106 -9.59 -2.06 -1.02
CA GLU A 106 -9.45 -1.47 -2.36
C GLU A 106 -10.15 -0.10 -2.42
N ASP A 107 -9.66 0.84 -1.60
CA ASP A 107 -10.17 2.21 -1.49
C ASP A 107 -9.06 3.18 -1.03
N LEU A 108 -9.31 4.48 -1.07
CA LEU A 108 -8.45 5.49 -0.45
C LEU A 108 -8.43 5.30 1.08
N TYR A 109 -7.41 4.62 1.57
CA TYR A 109 -7.25 4.32 2.99
C TYR A 109 -6.32 5.33 3.68
N ILE A 110 -6.79 5.91 4.79
CA ILE A 110 -5.98 6.73 5.70
C ILE A 110 -5.93 6.02 7.06
N GLU A 111 -4.74 5.61 7.46
CA GLU A 111 -4.50 4.96 8.76
C GLU A 111 -4.83 5.91 9.92
N LYS A 112 -5.64 5.48 10.87
CA LYS A 112 -6.07 6.30 12.03
C LYS A 112 -4.89 6.75 12.89
N GLY A 113 -3.83 5.93 12.96
CA GLY A 113 -2.61 6.25 13.70
C GLY A 113 -1.89 7.52 13.23
N VAL A 114 -2.13 7.99 12.00
CA VAL A 114 -1.45 9.19 11.47
C VAL A 114 -1.97 10.49 12.06
N GLU A 115 -3.14 10.52 12.71
CA GLU A 115 -3.78 11.74 13.21
C GLU A 115 -2.86 12.56 14.12
N LYS A 116 -2.10 11.89 15.00
CA LYS A 116 -1.16 12.55 15.91
C LYS A 116 0.01 13.20 15.18
N SER A 117 0.45 12.60 14.08
CA SER A 117 1.55 13.12 13.26
C SER A 117 1.07 14.14 12.23
N LYS A 118 -0.21 14.08 11.84
CA LYS A 118 -0.83 14.94 10.84
C LYS A 118 -0.67 16.41 11.21
N ILE A 119 -1.11 16.83 12.40
CA ILE A 119 -0.98 18.23 12.84
C ILE A 119 0.49 18.66 12.86
N LYS A 120 1.40 17.81 13.36
CA LYS A 120 2.83 18.15 13.44
C LYS A 120 3.48 18.34 12.07
N LEU A 121 3.09 17.55 11.07
CA LEU A 121 3.77 17.47 9.77
C LEU A 121 3.08 18.26 8.65
N GLU A 122 1.78 18.52 8.80
CA GLU A 122 1.06 19.39 7.88
C GLU A 122 1.60 20.82 7.94
N ARG A 123 1.30 21.59 6.90
CA ARG A 123 1.72 22.98 6.79
C ARG A 123 0.53 23.91 6.92
N SER A 124 0.77 25.00 7.61
CA SER A 124 -0.09 26.16 7.70
C SER A 124 0.53 27.34 6.95
N ILE A 125 -0.31 28.30 6.57
CA ILE A 125 0.12 29.59 6.07
C ILE A 125 0.85 30.31 7.19
N ALA A 126 2.08 30.70 6.90
CA ALA A 126 2.92 31.48 7.77
C ALA A 126 3.38 32.75 7.06
N THR A 127 3.84 33.72 7.82
CA THR A 127 4.44 34.94 7.29
C THR A 127 5.86 34.67 6.80
N ARG A 128 6.21 35.18 5.62
CA ARG A 128 7.56 35.10 5.06
C ARG A 128 8.49 36.19 5.60
N LYS A 129 7.90 37.28 6.09
CA LYS A 129 8.56 38.48 6.61
C LYS A 129 7.71 39.05 7.75
N TYR A 130 8.25 40.00 8.49
CA TYR A 130 7.48 40.74 9.49
C TYR A 130 6.35 41.55 8.83
N ILE A 131 5.16 41.50 9.42
CA ILE A 131 3.94 42.22 8.98
C ILE A 131 3.47 43.11 10.13
N PRO A 132 3.50 44.44 9.99
CA PRO A 132 2.98 45.36 11.01
C PRO A 132 1.45 45.31 11.12
N ALA A 133 0.92 45.57 12.32
CA ALA A 133 -0.50 45.75 12.55
C ALA A 133 -1.12 46.78 11.59
N GLY A 134 -2.33 46.51 11.11
CA GLY A 134 -3.06 47.31 10.12
C GLY A 134 -2.61 47.12 8.67
N SER A 135 -1.60 46.29 8.39
CA SER A 135 -1.17 46.00 7.02
C SER A 135 -2.09 44.98 6.34
N ILE A 136 -2.28 45.10 5.02
CA ILE A 136 -2.99 44.11 4.20
C ILE A 136 -2.00 43.01 3.81
N ILE A 137 -2.33 41.75 4.11
CA ILE A 137 -1.48 40.60 3.78
C ILE A 137 -1.55 40.30 2.28
N GLN A 138 -0.39 40.27 1.61
CA GLN A 138 -0.29 39.89 0.20
C GLN A 138 0.20 38.45 0.02
N GLU A 139 -0.03 37.87 -1.15
CA GLU A 139 0.46 36.52 -1.46
C GLU A 139 2.00 36.42 -1.39
N SER A 140 2.72 37.50 -1.71
CA SER A 140 4.19 37.56 -1.60
C SER A 140 4.70 37.50 -0.16
N ASP A 141 3.84 37.81 0.81
CA ASP A 141 4.19 37.96 2.21
C ASP A 141 4.03 36.67 2.99
N ILE A 142 3.51 35.61 2.34
CA ILE A 142 3.23 34.34 2.98
C ILE A 142 4.04 33.19 2.37
N HIS A 143 4.19 32.13 3.15
CA HIS A 143 4.71 30.84 2.74
C HIS A 143 4.07 29.75 3.60
N LEU A 144 4.62 28.54 3.60
CA LEU A 144 4.07 27.40 4.32
C LEU A 144 5.08 26.84 5.32
N LEU A 145 4.70 26.79 6.60
CA LEU A 145 5.47 26.18 7.69
C LEU A 145 4.60 25.21 8.49
N SER A 146 5.23 24.29 9.20
CA SER A 146 4.57 23.42 10.18
C SER A 146 4.60 24.07 11.57
N PRO A 147 3.68 23.73 12.49
CA PRO A 147 2.59 22.75 12.38
C PRO A 147 1.42 23.17 11.45
N GLY A 148 0.52 22.21 11.21
CA GLY A 148 -0.69 22.32 10.40
C GLY A 148 -1.94 22.69 11.20
N ASP A 149 -1.84 23.50 12.25
CA ASP A 149 -2.96 23.94 13.10
C ASP A 149 -3.45 25.36 12.78
N GLY A 150 -2.85 26.04 11.81
CA GLY A 150 -3.33 27.31 11.24
C GLY A 150 -4.05 27.14 9.89
N TYR A 151 -4.18 28.24 9.15
CA TYR A 151 -4.83 28.24 7.85
C TYR A 151 -4.11 27.34 6.84
N LYS A 152 -4.84 26.55 6.05
CA LYS A 152 -4.24 25.73 4.99
C LYS A 152 -4.03 26.56 3.73
N TRP A 153 -3.15 26.11 2.83
CA TRP A 153 -2.94 26.80 1.56
C TRP A 153 -4.20 26.91 0.70
N ILE A 154 -5.11 25.92 0.80
CA ILE A 154 -6.41 25.96 0.13
C ILE A 154 -7.28 27.12 0.63
N ASP A 155 -7.09 27.55 1.87
CA ASP A 155 -7.81 28.63 2.54
C ASP A 155 -7.10 29.99 2.36
N LYS A 156 -6.10 30.11 1.49
CA LYS A 156 -5.30 31.34 1.35
C LYS A 156 -6.11 32.61 1.05
N LYS A 157 -7.31 32.46 0.48
CA LYS A 157 -8.24 33.58 0.25
C LYS A 157 -8.78 34.20 1.54
N ASN A 158 -8.78 33.44 2.63
CA ASN A 158 -9.16 33.90 3.96
C ASN A 158 -8.00 34.61 4.68
N VAL A 159 -6.81 34.69 4.06
CA VAL A 159 -5.62 35.33 4.61
C VAL A 159 -5.18 36.49 3.74
N ILE A 160 -5.06 36.26 2.43
CA ILE A 160 -4.67 37.29 1.46
C ILE A 160 -5.79 38.34 1.38
N GLY A 161 -5.42 39.62 1.44
CA GLY A 161 -6.35 40.74 1.40
C GLY A 161 -6.96 41.11 2.75
N HIS A 162 -6.73 40.31 3.80
CA HIS A 162 -7.19 40.61 5.16
C HIS A 162 -6.17 41.48 5.90
N PHE A 163 -6.65 42.23 6.90
CA PHE A 163 -5.80 43.12 7.70
C PHE A 163 -5.19 42.38 8.88
N ALA A 164 -3.90 42.61 9.16
CA ALA A 164 -3.26 42.12 10.38
C ALA A 164 -3.77 42.89 11.61
N LYS A 165 -4.41 42.21 12.57
CA LYS A 165 -4.89 42.81 13.83
C LYS A 165 -3.76 43.19 14.78
N GLN A 166 -2.62 42.55 14.62
CA GLN A 166 -1.43 42.74 15.44
C GLN A 166 -0.17 42.60 14.59
N ASP A 167 0.97 42.95 15.18
CA ASP A 167 2.27 42.69 14.59
C ASP A 167 2.52 41.18 14.51
N ILE A 168 2.96 40.70 13.34
CA ILE A 168 3.26 39.29 13.10
C ILE A 168 4.73 39.16 12.67
N SER A 169 5.52 38.45 13.46
CA SER A 169 6.93 38.15 13.16
C SER A 169 7.10 37.39 11.85
N ALA A 170 8.30 37.37 11.27
CA ALA A 170 8.61 36.48 10.15
C ALA A 170 8.63 35.02 10.61
N ASN A 171 8.23 34.10 9.72
CA ASN A 171 8.11 32.66 9.96
C ASN A 171 7.11 32.28 11.06
N GLU A 172 6.08 33.11 11.26
CA GLU A 172 5.03 32.87 12.26
C GLU A 172 3.77 32.35 11.57
N ILE A 173 3.13 31.34 12.16
CA ILE A 173 1.86 30.81 11.62
C ILE A 173 0.76 31.84 11.80
N ILE A 174 -0.04 32.02 10.75
CA ILE A 174 -1.19 32.91 10.78
C ILE A 174 -2.38 32.13 11.30
N TYR A 175 -2.89 32.55 12.46
CA TYR A 175 -4.10 32.03 13.07
C TYR A 175 -5.28 32.99 12.88
N PRO A 176 -6.54 32.53 13.01
CA PRO A 176 -7.72 33.37 12.84
C PRO A 176 -7.73 34.66 13.68
N ASP A 177 -7.20 34.59 14.91
CA ASP A 177 -7.17 35.75 15.81
C ASP A 177 -6.18 36.84 15.37
N PHE A 178 -5.29 36.55 14.42
CA PHE A 178 -4.25 37.49 13.97
C PHE A 178 -4.75 38.42 12.87
N ILE A 179 -5.89 38.11 12.24
CA ILE A 179 -6.39 38.82 11.05
C ILE A 179 -7.87 39.20 11.17
N GLU A 180 -8.25 40.30 10.54
CA GLU A 180 -9.65 40.76 10.39
C GLU A 180 -10.22 40.42 9.03
#